data_AF-A0A947BRG3-F1
#
_entry.id   AF-A0A947BRG3-F1
#
_cell.length_a   1.000
_cell.length_b   1.000
_cell.length_c   1.000
_cell.angle_alpha   90.00
_cell.angle_beta   90.00
_cell.angle_gamma   90.00
#
_symmetry.space_group_name_H-M   'P 1'
#
loop_
_entity.id
_entity.type
_entity.pdbx_description
1 polymer ?
#
loop_
_entity_poly.entity_id
_entity_poly.type
_entity_poly.pdbx_seq_one_letter_code
_entity_poly.pdbx_strand_id
1 'polypeptide(L)'
;MSQKPRKTFGVTLPVIGLALIAFAIAFVNPTTHAADDMEGFDHFTTGFPLTGKHEFIDCSSCHIGGQFKGTPMECALCHNNGRAPGKHAEHILSSNLCDDCHTTKTWRGARFDHSGVFSPCETCHNNSMALGLPATHIAVISSCEDCHNTISFARVGRVDHASVIGTCGSCHNGVTATGKHAAHPQTTQECDICHTTNTWLGAGFDHTGVTSGCSSCHNGVRATGKHAAHLPTTTECGSCHNTTTWLGAIFD
;
A
#
# COMPACT_ATOMS: atom_id res chain seq x y z
N MET A 1 -56.38 28.39 14.10
CA MET A 1 -57.29 29.46 13.61
C MET A 1 -56.93 29.73 12.15
N SER A 2 -57.70 29.16 11.22
CA SER A 2 -58.72 29.87 10.39
C SER A 2 -58.18 30.02 8.96
N GLN A 3 -58.22 28.99 8.12
CA GLN A 3 -59.27 28.68 7.14
C GLN A 3 -59.76 29.85 6.25
N LYS A 4 -59.31 29.81 4.96
CA LYS A 4 -60.06 29.93 3.68
C LYS A 4 -60.80 31.27 3.35
N PRO A 5 -61.20 31.57 2.08
CA PRO A 5 -61.45 30.63 0.98
C PRO A 5 -60.94 31.00 -0.44
N ARG A 6 -60.88 29.94 -1.27
CA ARG A 6 -60.87 29.97 -2.74
C ARG A 6 -62.18 30.58 -3.27
N LYS A 7 -62.10 31.35 -4.35
CA LYS A 7 -63.25 31.59 -5.24
C LYS A 7 -62.97 30.98 -6.61
N THR A 8 -63.69 29.91 -6.90
CA THR A 8 -63.94 29.36 -8.24
C THR A 8 -65.02 30.21 -8.91
N PHE A 9 -64.78 30.66 -10.13
CA PHE A 9 -65.84 31.11 -11.03
C PHE A 9 -65.75 30.29 -12.30
N GLY A 10 -66.74 29.41 -12.48
CA GLY A 10 -67.09 28.86 -13.79
C GLY A 10 -68.03 29.82 -14.48
N VAL A 11 -67.78 30.07 -15.77
CA VAL A 11 -68.75 30.71 -16.67
C VAL A 11 -68.80 29.88 -17.94
N THR A 12 -70.02 29.49 -18.29
CA THR A 12 -70.43 28.75 -19.48
C THR A 12 -70.57 29.66 -20.70
N LEU A 13 -70.50 29.06 -21.90
CA LEU A 13 -70.35 29.61 -23.27
C LEU A 13 -71.31 30.75 -23.70
N PRO A 14 -70.99 31.46 -24.82
CA PRO A 14 -71.62 31.04 -26.09
C PRO A 14 -70.66 30.96 -27.28
N VAL A 15 -70.98 30.03 -28.18
CA VAL A 15 -70.45 29.89 -29.54
C VAL A 15 -70.94 31.09 -30.37
N ILE A 16 -70.02 31.87 -30.95
CA ILE A 16 -70.32 32.79 -32.06
C ILE A 16 -69.22 32.60 -33.11
N GLY A 17 -69.65 32.20 -34.31
CA GLY A 17 -68.79 31.93 -35.44
C GLY A 17 -68.42 33.17 -36.26
N LEU A 18 -67.49 32.92 -37.19
CA LEU A 18 -67.10 33.69 -38.37
C LEU A 18 -66.50 35.09 -38.15
N ALA A 19 -65.18 35.21 -38.40
CA ALA A 19 -64.66 35.69 -39.69
C ALA A 19 -63.13 35.61 -39.69
N LEU A 20 -62.58 34.84 -40.64
CA LEU A 20 -61.15 34.81 -40.96
C LEU A 20 -60.76 36.13 -41.61
N ILE A 21 -59.99 36.96 -40.89
CA ILE A 21 -59.17 38.01 -41.49
C ILE A 21 -57.72 37.65 -41.15
N ALA A 22 -57.03 37.06 -42.12
CA ALA A 22 -55.61 36.77 -42.05
C ALA A 22 -54.82 38.10 -42.12
N PHE A 23 -54.52 38.67 -40.96
CA PHE A 23 -53.50 39.71 -40.86
C PHE A 23 -52.15 39.02 -40.72
N ALA A 24 -51.39 39.00 -41.82
CA ALA A 24 -50.02 38.51 -41.82
C ALA A 24 -49.15 39.47 -40.98
N ILE A 25 -49.04 39.18 -39.68
CA ILE A 25 -47.99 39.76 -38.85
C ILE A 25 -46.71 39.03 -39.25
N ALA A 26 -45.82 39.73 -39.96
CA ALA A 26 -44.46 39.30 -40.14
C ALA A 26 -43.81 39.22 -38.75
N PHE A 27 -43.77 38.02 -38.17
CA PHE A 27 -42.88 37.72 -37.07
C PHE A 27 -41.46 37.82 -37.61
N VAL A 28 -40.80 38.93 -37.32
CA VAL A 28 -39.35 39.00 -37.39
C VAL A 28 -38.87 38.05 -36.31
N ASN A 29 -38.52 36.83 -36.70
CA ASN A 29 -37.77 35.93 -35.81
C ASN A 29 -36.52 36.71 -35.41
N PRO A 30 -36.28 37.00 -34.12
CA PRO A 30 -34.96 37.46 -33.72
C PRO A 30 -34.01 36.36 -34.17
N THR A 31 -33.11 36.75 -35.06
CA THR A 31 -32.03 35.88 -35.50
C THR A 31 -31.37 35.31 -34.25
N THR A 32 -31.45 33.99 -34.12
CA THR A 32 -30.46 33.20 -33.42
C THR A 32 -29.11 33.55 -34.04
N HIS A 33 -28.43 34.56 -33.51
CA HIS A 33 -27.03 34.80 -33.82
C HIS A 33 -26.20 33.86 -32.95
N ALA A 34 -25.37 33.07 -33.64
CA ALA A 34 -24.29 32.23 -33.16
C ALA A 34 -24.68 30.91 -32.45
N ALA A 35 -25.17 29.94 -33.22
CA ALA A 35 -24.98 28.53 -32.92
C ALA A 35 -24.36 27.78 -34.13
N ASP A 36 -23.52 28.47 -34.92
CA ASP A 36 -22.97 27.92 -36.16
C ASP A 36 -21.53 28.40 -36.47
N ASP A 37 -20.72 28.65 -35.43
CA ASP A 37 -19.29 28.97 -35.61
C ASP A 37 -18.39 28.26 -34.59
N MET A 38 -18.80 27.06 -34.15
CA MET A 38 -17.98 26.20 -33.30
C MET A 38 -17.68 24.84 -33.96
N GLU A 39 -18.14 24.62 -35.20
CA GLU A 39 -17.62 23.56 -36.07
C GLU A 39 -16.23 23.96 -36.57
N GLY A 40 -15.22 23.87 -35.71
CA GLY A 40 -13.83 24.04 -36.13
C GLY A 40 -12.90 24.68 -35.12
N PHE A 41 -13.40 25.17 -33.98
CA PHE A 41 -12.51 25.61 -32.91
C PHE A 41 -11.91 24.41 -32.19
N ASP A 42 -10.62 24.17 -32.43
CA ASP A 42 -9.87 23.06 -31.86
C ASP A 42 -8.93 23.52 -30.74
N HIS A 43 -9.20 23.05 -29.52
CA HIS A 43 -8.34 23.26 -28.35
C HIS A 43 -6.94 22.66 -28.49
N PHE A 44 -6.70 21.69 -29.39
CA PHE A 44 -5.35 21.19 -29.68
C PHE A 44 -4.43 22.29 -30.24
N THR A 45 -4.98 23.36 -30.84
CA THR A 45 -4.21 24.47 -31.39
C THR A 45 -3.82 25.54 -30.36
N THR A 46 -4.42 25.50 -29.16
CA THR A 46 -4.24 26.55 -28.13
C THR A 46 -3.18 26.19 -27.09
N GLY A 47 -2.61 24.98 -27.16
CA GLY A 47 -1.67 24.46 -26.17
C GLY A 47 -2.34 23.81 -24.95
N PHE A 48 -3.67 23.80 -24.88
CA PHE A 48 -4.43 23.13 -23.83
C PHE A 48 -5.49 22.20 -24.44
N PRO A 49 -5.11 20.98 -24.85
CA PRO A 49 -6.05 20.03 -25.40
C PRO A 49 -7.02 19.53 -24.33
N LEU A 50 -8.32 19.67 -24.56
CA LEU A 50 -9.33 19.11 -23.69
C LEU A 50 -9.32 17.59 -23.82
N THR A 51 -9.03 16.90 -22.71
CA THR A 51 -8.97 15.44 -22.68
C THR A 51 -9.71 14.92 -21.45
N GLY A 52 -10.19 13.68 -21.55
CA GLY A 52 -10.83 13.00 -20.42
C GLY A 52 -12.07 13.75 -19.95
N LYS A 53 -12.20 14.01 -18.65
CA LYS A 53 -13.39 14.69 -18.11
C LYS A 53 -13.54 16.15 -18.56
N HIS A 54 -12.47 16.80 -19.00
CA HIS A 54 -12.52 18.17 -19.50
C HIS A 54 -13.11 18.29 -20.91
N GLU A 55 -13.34 17.18 -21.62
CA GLU A 55 -13.96 17.18 -22.95
C GLU A 55 -15.48 17.50 -22.90
N PHE A 56 -16.10 17.33 -21.73
CA PHE A 56 -17.55 17.40 -21.55
C PHE A 56 -18.01 18.58 -20.68
N ILE A 57 -17.15 19.56 -20.42
CA ILE A 57 -17.49 20.72 -19.57
C ILE A 57 -18.01 21.87 -20.42
N ASP A 58 -18.96 22.64 -19.87
CA ASP A 58 -19.50 23.81 -20.56
C ASP A 58 -18.42 24.90 -20.74
N CYS A 59 -18.43 25.57 -21.90
CA CYS A 59 -17.46 26.61 -22.25
C CYS A 59 -17.35 27.71 -21.18
N SER A 60 -18.49 28.08 -20.59
CA SER A 60 -18.61 29.10 -19.56
C SER A 60 -17.92 28.73 -18.24
N SER A 61 -17.62 27.45 -18.00
CA SER A 61 -16.85 26.99 -16.83
C SER A 61 -15.40 27.48 -16.88
N CYS A 62 -14.86 27.69 -18.09
CA CYS A 62 -13.50 28.16 -18.32
C CYS A 62 -13.48 29.64 -18.74
N HIS A 63 -14.36 30.01 -19.67
CA HIS A 63 -14.41 31.31 -20.33
C HIS A 63 -15.44 32.24 -19.68
N ILE A 64 -15.07 32.79 -18.52
CA ILE A 64 -15.96 33.63 -17.72
C ILE A 64 -16.30 34.91 -18.47
N GLY A 65 -17.60 35.21 -18.56
CA GLY A 65 -18.10 36.38 -19.30
C GLY A 65 -17.80 36.32 -20.80
N GLY A 66 -17.57 35.12 -21.35
CA GLY A 66 -17.22 34.94 -22.77
C GLY A 66 -15.79 35.36 -23.11
N GLN A 67 -14.90 35.47 -22.13
CA GLN A 67 -13.49 35.76 -22.38
C GLN A 67 -12.72 34.47 -22.70
N PHE A 68 -12.35 34.32 -23.97
CA PHE A 68 -11.66 33.13 -24.48
C PHE A 68 -10.14 33.21 -24.45
N LYS A 69 -9.57 34.42 -24.44
CA LYS A 69 -8.11 34.62 -24.36
C LYS A 69 -7.66 34.74 -22.91
N GLY A 70 -6.48 34.18 -22.60
CA GLY A 70 -5.87 34.27 -21.27
C GLY A 70 -6.50 33.34 -20.22
N THR A 71 -7.35 32.40 -20.63
CA THR A 71 -7.84 31.35 -19.74
C THR A 71 -6.65 30.53 -19.21
N PRO A 72 -6.50 30.37 -17.88
CA PRO A 72 -5.41 29.60 -17.31
C PRO A 72 -5.41 28.14 -17.77
N MET A 73 -4.22 27.61 -18.07
CA MET A 73 -4.01 26.22 -18.50
C MET A 73 -3.42 25.33 -17.39
N GLU A 74 -3.00 25.92 -16.28
CA GLU A 74 -2.46 25.18 -15.14
C GLU A 74 -3.58 24.61 -14.27
N CYS A 75 -3.49 23.33 -13.95
CA CYS A 75 -4.50 22.60 -13.17
C CYS A 75 -4.89 23.35 -11.89
N ALA A 76 -3.90 23.79 -11.11
CA ALA A 76 -4.10 24.41 -9.81
C ALA A 76 -4.79 25.79 -9.87
N LEU A 77 -4.77 26.48 -11.01
CA LEU A 77 -5.43 27.78 -11.17
C LEU A 77 -6.95 27.65 -11.31
N CYS A 78 -7.43 26.48 -11.73
CA CYS A 78 -8.87 26.14 -11.77
C CYS A 78 -9.28 25.24 -10.59
N HIS A 79 -8.47 24.26 -10.23
CA HIS A 79 -8.68 23.33 -9.11
C HIS A 79 -8.17 23.91 -7.79
N ASN A 80 -8.79 24.99 -7.35
CA ASN A 80 -8.39 25.79 -6.18
C ASN A 80 -9.46 25.88 -5.08
N ASN A 81 -10.47 24.99 -5.11
CA ASN A 81 -11.65 25.01 -4.25
C ASN A 81 -12.57 26.23 -4.43
N GLY A 82 -12.28 27.13 -5.38
CA GLY A 82 -13.16 28.23 -5.77
C GLY A 82 -13.94 27.90 -7.04
N ARG A 83 -13.24 27.55 -8.13
CA ARG A 83 -13.86 27.21 -9.42
C ARG A 83 -14.14 25.71 -9.55
N ALA A 84 -13.15 24.89 -9.22
CA ALA A 84 -13.25 23.45 -9.19
C ALA A 84 -12.63 22.90 -7.89
N PRO A 85 -13.04 21.69 -7.45
CA PRO A 85 -12.42 21.05 -6.29
C PRO A 85 -10.91 20.93 -6.47
N GLY A 86 -10.16 21.43 -5.51
CA GLY A 86 -8.70 21.33 -5.45
C GLY A 86 -8.23 20.12 -4.66
N LYS A 87 -7.00 20.20 -4.14
CA LYS A 87 -6.46 19.22 -3.19
C LYS A 87 -7.37 19.15 -1.96
N HIS A 88 -7.80 17.94 -1.59
CA HIS A 88 -8.55 17.70 -0.36
C HIS A 88 -7.61 17.65 0.86
N ALA A 89 -8.17 17.61 2.07
CA ALA A 89 -7.39 17.69 3.30
C ALA A 89 -6.40 16.53 3.49
N GLU A 90 -6.76 15.35 3.00
CA GLU A 90 -5.96 14.11 3.06
C GLU A 90 -5.06 13.93 1.82
N HIS A 91 -4.95 14.96 0.97
CA HIS A 91 -4.06 14.91 -0.18
C HIS A 91 -2.60 14.92 0.28
N ILE A 92 -1.76 14.10 -0.35
CA ILE A 92 -0.31 14.08 -0.07
C ILE A 92 0.31 15.47 -0.26
N LEU A 93 1.37 15.78 0.48
CA LEU A 93 2.08 17.03 0.24
C LEU A 93 2.77 16.96 -1.13
N SER A 94 2.35 17.79 -2.07
CA SER A 94 2.88 17.81 -3.44
C SER A 94 2.96 19.22 -4.01
N SER A 95 3.74 19.39 -5.07
CA SER A 95 3.78 20.60 -5.90
C SER A 95 2.43 20.83 -6.61
N ASN A 96 2.30 21.93 -7.34
CA ASN A 96 1.11 22.21 -8.16
C ASN A 96 1.18 21.58 -9.57
N LEU A 97 2.14 20.69 -9.82
CA LEU A 97 2.22 19.86 -11.03
C LEU A 97 1.32 18.63 -10.86
N CYS A 98 0.04 18.80 -11.14
CA CYS A 98 -0.97 17.77 -10.86
C CYS A 98 -0.83 16.55 -11.80
N ASP A 99 -0.31 16.76 -13.00
CA ASP A 99 -0.12 15.78 -14.07
C ASP A 99 1.01 14.76 -13.78
N ASP A 100 1.89 15.05 -12.82
CA ASP A 100 2.85 14.08 -12.29
C ASP A 100 2.15 12.87 -11.66
N CYS A 101 0.93 13.08 -11.13
CA CYS A 101 0.19 12.07 -10.38
C CYS A 101 -1.18 11.74 -10.98
N HIS A 102 -1.90 12.73 -11.48
CA HIS A 102 -3.26 12.60 -11.99
C HIS A 102 -3.31 12.65 -13.51
N THR A 103 -4.31 11.99 -14.09
CA THR A 103 -4.65 12.19 -15.50
C THR A 103 -6.06 12.74 -15.61
N THR A 104 -6.35 13.47 -16.68
CA THR A 104 -7.68 13.99 -16.97
C THR A 104 -8.74 12.89 -17.18
N LYS A 105 -8.29 11.66 -17.50
CA LYS A 105 -9.15 10.47 -17.65
C LYS A 105 -9.44 9.78 -16.31
N THR A 106 -8.42 9.63 -15.47
CA THR A 106 -8.50 8.95 -14.17
C THR A 106 -8.00 9.88 -13.09
N TRP A 107 -8.87 10.78 -12.62
CA TRP A 107 -8.54 11.69 -11.53
C TRP A 107 -8.44 10.97 -10.18
N ARG A 108 -9.29 9.95 -9.98
CA ARG A 108 -9.21 9.02 -8.83
C ARG A 108 -8.20 7.91 -9.15
N GLY A 109 -7.29 7.64 -8.22
CA GLY A 109 -6.22 6.66 -8.39
C GLY A 109 -4.99 7.27 -9.05
N ALA A 110 -4.40 8.26 -8.35
CA ALA A 110 -3.18 8.90 -8.80
C ALA A 110 -2.05 7.87 -8.91
N ARG A 111 -1.21 7.99 -9.93
CA ARG A 111 0.05 7.25 -9.99
C ARG A 111 1.04 7.99 -9.11
N PHE A 112 1.71 7.30 -8.21
CA PHE A 112 2.73 7.90 -7.37
C PHE A 112 4.04 7.15 -7.58
N ASP A 113 5.06 7.87 -8.01
CA ASP A 113 6.43 7.38 -8.06
C ASP A 113 7.13 7.77 -6.75
N HIS A 114 7.78 6.79 -6.12
CA HIS A 114 8.57 7.03 -4.91
C HIS A 114 9.96 7.60 -5.26
N SER A 115 10.34 7.65 -6.54
CA SER A 115 11.59 8.28 -6.98
C SER A 115 11.58 9.77 -6.60
N GLY A 116 12.59 10.19 -5.81
CA GLY A 116 12.68 11.57 -5.31
C GLY A 116 11.94 11.85 -4.00
N VAL A 117 11.39 10.84 -3.32
CA VAL A 117 10.93 10.99 -1.93
C VAL A 117 12.13 10.95 -1.00
N PHE A 118 12.38 12.06 -0.30
CA PHE A 118 13.46 12.19 0.70
C PHE A 118 12.95 12.34 2.14
N SER A 119 11.64 12.44 2.33
CA SER A 119 11.02 12.51 3.64
C SER A 119 10.90 11.12 4.28
N PRO A 120 10.89 11.01 5.62
CA PRO A 120 10.70 9.73 6.29
C PRO A 120 9.39 9.04 5.87
N CYS A 121 9.40 7.72 5.70
CA CYS A 121 8.28 6.96 5.15
C CYS A 121 6.99 7.16 5.94
N GLU A 122 7.09 7.21 7.27
CA GLU A 122 5.98 7.36 8.20
C GLU A 122 5.24 8.70 8.06
N THR A 123 5.86 9.71 7.43
CA THR A 123 5.18 10.99 7.17
C THR A 123 3.99 10.83 6.23
N CYS A 124 4.03 9.84 5.33
CA CYS A 124 2.95 9.50 4.42
C CYS A 124 2.27 8.17 4.81
N HIS A 125 3.04 7.18 5.26
CA HIS A 125 2.54 5.87 5.70
C HIS A 125 2.05 5.91 7.16
N ASN A 126 1.05 6.75 7.43
CA ASN A 126 0.52 7.06 8.76
C ASN A 126 -0.94 6.64 8.97
N ASN A 127 -1.50 5.81 8.08
CA ASN A 127 -2.91 5.42 8.03
C ASN A 127 -3.91 6.54 7.70
N SER A 128 -3.44 7.77 7.45
CA SER A 128 -4.26 8.87 6.94
C SER A 128 -4.03 9.08 5.45
N MET A 129 -2.77 9.24 5.03
CA MET A 129 -2.41 9.47 3.62
C MET A 129 -2.18 8.15 2.86
N ALA A 130 -1.44 7.23 3.47
CA ALA A 130 -1.21 5.88 2.96
C ALA A 130 -1.24 4.87 4.12
N LEU A 131 -1.45 3.60 3.78
CA LEU A 131 -1.41 2.51 4.75
C LEU A 131 -0.07 2.51 5.48
N GLY A 132 -0.12 2.58 6.80
CA GLY A 132 1.05 2.52 7.66
C GLY A 132 1.44 1.10 8.03
N LEU A 133 2.22 0.99 9.10
CA LEU A 133 2.65 -0.29 9.65
C LEU A 133 1.42 -1.12 10.09
N PRO A 134 1.21 -2.33 9.53
CA PRO A 134 0.10 -3.18 9.97
C PRO A 134 0.36 -3.74 11.37
N ALA A 135 -0.70 -4.08 12.10
CA ALA A 135 -0.58 -4.67 13.44
C ALA A 135 0.18 -6.01 13.48
N THR A 136 0.28 -6.70 12.35
CA THR A 136 1.03 -7.96 12.18
C THR A 136 2.49 -7.75 11.79
N HIS A 137 2.96 -6.51 11.71
CA HIS A 137 4.36 -6.22 11.41
C HIS A 137 5.25 -6.65 12.57
N ILE A 138 6.46 -7.12 12.25
CA ILE A 138 7.47 -7.44 13.25
C ILE A 138 7.92 -6.18 14.01
N ALA A 139 8.33 -6.31 15.27
CA ALA A 139 8.84 -5.16 16.02
C ALA A 139 10.22 -4.75 15.48
N VAL A 140 10.40 -3.45 15.19
CA VAL A 140 11.61 -2.86 14.59
C VAL A 140 12.04 -1.61 15.35
N ILE A 141 13.35 -1.30 15.34
CA ILE A 141 13.92 -0.04 15.88
C ILE A 141 14.50 0.88 14.82
N SER A 142 14.50 0.45 13.55
CA SER A 142 15.20 1.13 12.47
C SER A 142 14.25 1.62 11.39
N SER A 143 14.82 2.29 10.38
CA SER A 143 14.10 2.85 9.24
C SER A 143 13.58 1.76 8.31
N CYS A 144 12.50 2.06 7.58
CA CYS A 144 11.81 1.10 6.71
C CYS A 144 12.72 0.49 5.62
N GLU A 145 13.66 1.28 5.11
CA GLU A 145 14.61 0.95 4.05
C GLU A 145 15.59 -0.17 4.40
N ASP A 146 15.75 -0.52 5.68
CA ASP A 146 16.57 -1.66 6.09
C ASP A 146 15.96 -3.01 5.67
N CYS A 147 14.63 -3.04 5.49
CA CYS A 147 13.86 -4.25 5.18
C CYS A 147 13.08 -4.15 3.87
N HIS A 148 12.59 -2.95 3.54
CA HIS A 148 11.71 -2.71 2.42
C HIS A 148 12.40 -1.94 1.29
N ASN A 149 11.90 -2.12 0.08
CA ASN A 149 12.21 -1.25 -1.05
C ASN A 149 10.90 -0.75 -1.68
N THR A 150 11.00 0.34 -2.43
CA THR A 150 9.85 1.03 -3.01
C THR A 150 9.22 0.32 -4.23
N ILE A 151 9.87 -0.75 -4.74
CA ILE A 151 9.38 -1.51 -5.90
C ILE A 151 8.58 -2.75 -5.45
N SER A 152 9.02 -3.42 -4.39
CA SER A 152 8.49 -4.68 -3.88
C SER A 152 8.29 -4.62 -2.37
N PHE A 153 7.60 -3.59 -1.90
CA PHE A 153 7.49 -3.27 -0.48
C PHE A 153 6.98 -4.44 0.37
N ALA A 154 6.00 -5.21 -0.12
CA ALA A 154 5.43 -6.33 0.63
C ALA A 154 6.37 -7.54 0.79
N ARG A 155 7.47 -7.62 0.02
CA ARG A 155 8.42 -8.74 0.07
C ARG A 155 9.71 -8.30 0.75
N VAL A 156 9.88 -8.71 2.00
CA VAL A 156 11.15 -8.55 2.73
C VAL A 156 12.08 -9.70 2.34
N GLY A 157 13.20 -9.38 1.68
CA GLY A 157 14.16 -10.37 1.18
C GLY A 157 15.27 -10.72 2.17
N ARG A 158 15.60 -9.79 3.09
CA ARG A 158 16.63 -9.96 4.12
C ARG A 158 16.25 -9.11 5.32
N VAL A 159 16.53 -9.64 6.51
CA VAL A 159 16.41 -8.92 7.78
C VAL A 159 17.80 -8.74 8.35
N ASP A 160 18.13 -7.53 8.78
CA ASP A 160 19.25 -7.30 9.67
C ASP A 160 18.80 -7.54 11.12
N HIS A 161 19.49 -8.44 11.84
CA HIS A 161 19.13 -8.75 13.22
C HIS A 161 19.40 -7.58 14.17
N ALA A 162 20.23 -6.61 13.79
CA ALA A 162 20.42 -5.38 14.56
C ALA A 162 19.22 -4.42 14.47
N SER A 163 18.33 -4.62 13.48
CA SER A 163 17.20 -3.73 13.18
C SER A 163 15.87 -4.21 13.77
N VAL A 164 15.84 -5.36 14.43
CA VAL A 164 14.61 -6.00 14.95
C VAL A 164 14.63 -6.17 16.46
N ILE A 165 13.45 -6.26 17.06
CA ILE A 165 13.26 -6.56 18.49
C ILE A 165 12.54 -7.89 18.63
N GLY A 166 13.03 -8.74 19.52
CA GLY A 166 12.38 -9.99 19.90
C GLY A 166 13.38 -11.02 20.39
N THR A 167 12.87 -12.18 20.83
CA THR A 167 13.72 -13.36 21.02
C THR A 167 13.83 -14.13 19.71
N CYS A 168 14.88 -14.93 19.56
CA CYS A 168 15.08 -15.76 18.38
C CYS A 168 13.85 -16.63 18.12
N GLY A 169 13.35 -17.31 19.16
CA GLY A 169 12.17 -18.18 19.08
C GLY A 169 10.87 -17.47 18.71
N SER A 170 10.71 -16.19 19.09
CA SER A 170 9.49 -15.43 18.76
C SER A 170 9.31 -15.21 17.25
N CYS A 171 10.41 -15.13 16.50
CA CYS A 171 10.41 -14.97 15.05
C CYS A 171 10.70 -16.28 14.31
N HIS A 172 11.69 -17.06 14.75
CA HIS A 172 12.06 -18.35 14.18
C HIS A 172 11.16 -19.49 14.68
N ASN A 173 9.85 -19.31 14.48
CA ASN A 173 8.78 -20.20 14.94
C ASN A 173 8.22 -21.09 13.82
N GLY A 174 8.75 -20.99 12.59
CA GLY A 174 8.27 -21.73 11.41
C GLY A 174 7.10 -21.07 10.68
N VAL A 175 6.59 -19.94 11.19
CA VAL A 175 5.54 -19.12 10.55
C VAL A 175 6.13 -17.79 10.09
N THR A 176 6.73 -17.02 10.99
CA THR A 176 7.31 -15.70 10.69
C THR A 176 8.65 -15.85 9.97
N ALA A 177 9.52 -16.70 10.52
CA ALA A 177 10.80 -17.08 9.94
C ALA A 177 11.04 -18.58 10.15
N THR A 178 11.97 -19.13 9.37
CA THR A 178 12.37 -20.54 9.47
C THR A 178 12.81 -20.87 10.89
N GLY A 179 12.14 -21.84 11.53
CA GLY A 179 12.49 -22.31 12.86
C GLY A 179 13.46 -23.50 12.87
N LYS A 180 13.48 -24.20 14.01
CA LYS A 180 14.22 -25.46 14.19
C LYS A 180 13.76 -26.50 13.17
N HIS A 181 14.67 -27.05 12.38
CA HIS A 181 14.37 -28.15 11.46
C HIS A 181 14.24 -29.49 12.19
N ALA A 182 13.69 -30.51 11.53
CA ALA A 182 13.40 -31.81 12.15
C ALA A 182 14.62 -32.52 12.78
N ALA A 183 15.81 -32.32 12.24
CA ALA A 183 17.06 -32.88 12.79
C ALA A 183 17.67 -32.06 13.94
N HIS A 184 17.06 -30.95 14.36
CA HIS A 184 17.60 -30.10 15.42
C HIS A 184 17.55 -30.84 16.78
N PRO A 185 18.59 -30.74 17.63
CA PRO A 185 18.56 -31.25 18.99
C PRO A 185 17.34 -30.73 19.77
N GLN A 186 16.66 -31.59 20.52
CA GLN A 186 15.47 -31.15 21.27
C GLN A 186 15.92 -30.26 22.43
N THR A 187 15.53 -28.99 22.40
CA THR A 187 15.89 -28.01 23.42
C THR A 187 14.80 -26.96 23.56
N THR A 188 14.54 -26.55 24.80
CA THR A 188 13.66 -25.43 25.17
C THR A 188 14.45 -24.14 25.42
N GLN A 189 15.78 -24.19 25.34
CA GLN A 189 16.65 -23.02 25.46
C GLN A 189 16.47 -22.09 24.25
N GLU A 190 16.70 -20.78 24.48
CA GLU A 190 16.74 -19.78 23.42
C GLU A 190 17.96 -19.99 22.52
N CYS A 191 17.84 -19.50 21.28
CA CYS A 191 18.77 -19.89 20.22
C CYS A 191 20.17 -19.29 20.39
N ASP A 192 20.27 -18.11 20.99
CA ASP A 192 21.51 -17.36 21.23
C ASP A 192 22.49 -18.08 22.18
N ILE A 193 22.02 -19.08 22.92
CA ILE A 193 22.86 -19.96 23.74
C ILE A 193 23.78 -20.83 22.85
N CYS A 194 23.34 -21.17 21.63
CA CYS A 194 24.11 -22.04 20.72
C CYS A 194 24.46 -21.36 19.40
N HIS A 195 23.67 -20.40 18.94
CA HIS A 195 23.78 -19.75 17.64
C HIS A 195 24.13 -18.27 17.76
N THR A 196 24.69 -17.71 16.70
CA THR A 196 24.84 -16.27 16.52
C THR A 196 23.96 -15.81 15.35
N THR A 197 23.72 -14.50 15.26
CA THR A 197 22.95 -13.89 14.18
C THR A 197 23.63 -13.98 12.81
N ASN A 198 24.95 -14.27 12.77
CA ASN A 198 25.75 -14.28 11.55
C ASN A 198 26.00 -15.68 10.98
N THR A 199 25.92 -16.73 11.81
CA THR A 199 26.22 -18.10 11.39
C THR A 199 25.23 -19.08 12.02
N TRP A 200 24.24 -19.51 11.24
CA TRP A 200 23.35 -20.61 11.62
C TRP A 200 24.04 -21.98 11.52
N LEU A 201 25.06 -22.10 10.66
CA LEU A 201 25.93 -23.28 10.59
C LEU A 201 27.09 -23.12 11.58
N GLY A 202 27.24 -24.08 12.49
CA GLY A 202 28.31 -24.07 13.50
C GLY A 202 27.85 -23.79 14.94
N ALA A 203 26.61 -24.18 15.28
CA ALA A 203 26.12 -24.06 16.64
C ALA A 203 27.06 -24.73 17.65
N GLY A 204 27.42 -24.02 18.72
CA GLY A 204 28.18 -24.60 19.83
C GLY A 204 27.27 -25.45 20.70
N PHE A 205 27.64 -26.71 20.94
CA PHE A 205 26.96 -27.56 21.92
C PHE A 205 27.92 -27.91 23.06
N ASP A 206 27.58 -27.48 24.27
CA ASP A 206 28.28 -27.85 25.50
C ASP A 206 27.68 -29.14 26.08
N HIS A 207 28.53 -30.13 26.35
CA HIS A 207 28.12 -31.41 26.94
C HIS A 207 27.93 -31.32 28.47
N THR A 208 28.22 -30.18 29.08
CA THR A 208 28.04 -29.95 30.52
C THR A 208 26.61 -30.25 30.94
N GLY A 209 26.43 -31.13 31.93
CA GLY A 209 25.12 -31.56 32.44
C GLY A 209 24.47 -32.72 31.67
N VAL A 210 25.04 -33.18 30.56
CA VAL A 210 24.62 -34.41 29.88
C VAL A 210 25.22 -35.61 30.60
N THR A 211 24.39 -36.36 31.34
CA THR A 211 24.83 -37.49 32.17
C THR A 211 24.33 -38.86 31.68
N SER A 212 23.37 -38.91 30.75
CA SER A 212 22.81 -40.15 30.22
C SER A 212 22.14 -39.92 28.85
N GLY A 213 21.75 -41.01 28.17
CA GLY A 213 21.03 -40.95 26.91
C GLY A 213 21.91 -40.61 25.71
N CYS A 214 23.22 -40.82 25.81
CA CYS A 214 24.20 -40.42 24.79
C CYS A 214 23.88 -41.04 23.42
N SER A 215 23.41 -42.29 23.40
CA SER A 215 23.05 -43.04 22.20
C SER A 215 21.90 -42.44 21.39
N SER A 216 21.04 -41.62 22.02
CA SER A 216 19.95 -40.92 21.32
C SER A 216 20.47 -39.86 20.33
N CYS A 217 21.66 -39.31 20.59
CA CYS A 217 22.35 -38.34 19.73
C CYS A 217 23.51 -39.00 18.96
N HIS A 218 24.34 -39.80 19.62
CA HIS A 218 25.49 -40.51 19.03
C HIS A 218 25.06 -41.83 18.37
N ASN A 219 24.14 -41.73 17.41
CA ASN A 219 23.56 -42.86 16.67
C ASN A 219 24.14 -43.02 15.25
N GLY A 220 25.15 -42.23 14.89
CA GLY A 220 25.75 -42.23 13.55
C GLY A 220 24.96 -41.44 12.50
N VAL A 221 23.81 -40.88 12.87
CA VAL A 221 23.00 -39.99 12.01
C VAL A 221 23.05 -38.55 12.53
N ARG A 222 22.76 -38.33 13.81
CA ARG A 222 22.71 -36.98 14.42
C ARG A 222 24.07 -36.50 14.89
N ALA A 223 24.86 -37.40 15.47
CA ALA A 223 26.25 -37.19 15.85
C ALA A 223 27.03 -38.49 15.62
N THR A 224 28.35 -38.39 15.58
CA THR A 224 29.26 -39.53 15.42
C THR A 224 28.95 -40.59 16.47
N GLY A 225 28.57 -41.79 16.03
CA GLY A 225 28.26 -42.91 16.92
C GLY A 225 29.47 -43.77 17.26
N LYS A 226 29.21 -44.97 17.78
CA LYS A 226 30.23 -46.02 17.98
C LYS A 226 30.88 -46.37 16.64
N HIS A 227 32.21 -46.30 16.56
CA HIS A 227 32.94 -46.74 15.37
C HIS A 227 32.99 -48.27 15.28
N ALA A 228 33.35 -48.81 14.10
CA ALA A 228 33.33 -50.26 13.84
C ALA A 228 34.15 -51.11 14.82
N ALA A 229 35.27 -50.58 15.34
CA ALA A 229 36.11 -51.27 16.33
C ALA A 229 35.65 -51.11 17.80
N HIS A 230 34.48 -50.53 18.06
CA HIS A 230 33.99 -50.32 19.42
C HIS A 230 33.56 -51.66 20.03
N LEU A 231 33.83 -51.87 21.33
CA LEU A 231 33.43 -53.11 22.01
C LEU A 231 31.90 -53.28 21.98
N PRO A 232 31.38 -54.50 21.75
CA PRO A 232 29.95 -54.75 21.82
C PRO A 232 29.47 -54.51 23.26
N THR A 233 28.68 -53.45 23.45
CA THR A 233 28.10 -53.14 24.76
C THR A 233 26.78 -52.37 24.63
N THR A 234 25.88 -52.63 25.56
CA THR A 234 24.61 -51.91 25.76
C THR A 234 24.63 -51.01 27.00
N THR A 235 25.74 -50.94 27.75
CA THR A 235 25.87 -50.01 28.89
C THR A 235 25.88 -48.56 28.43
N GLU A 236 25.49 -47.67 29.34
CA GLU A 236 25.50 -46.23 29.09
C GLU A 236 26.94 -45.74 28.86
N CYS A 237 27.11 -44.77 27.95
CA CYS A 237 28.43 -44.32 27.52
C CYS A 237 29.26 -43.75 28.68
N GLY A 238 28.61 -43.08 29.65
CA GLY A 238 29.27 -42.50 30.82
C GLY A 238 29.96 -43.50 31.75
N SER A 239 29.66 -44.79 31.62
CA SER A 239 30.35 -45.85 32.39
C SER A 239 31.78 -46.10 31.91
N CYS A 240 32.10 -45.75 30.65
CA CYS A 240 33.42 -45.93 30.07
C CYS A 240 34.05 -44.61 29.60
N HIS A 241 33.24 -43.62 29.23
CA HIS A 241 33.71 -42.37 28.63
C HIS A 241 33.45 -41.16 29.52
N ASN A 242 34.43 -40.26 29.63
CA ASN A 242 34.24 -38.94 30.21
C ASN A 242 33.70 -37.97 29.14
N THR A 243 32.57 -37.32 29.44
CA THR A 243 31.85 -36.42 28.53
C THR A 243 32.56 -35.10 28.22
N THR A 244 33.62 -34.74 28.96
CA THR A 244 34.37 -33.48 28.76
C THR A 244 35.66 -33.64 27.96
N THR A 245 36.33 -34.80 28.03
CA THR A 245 37.62 -35.03 27.35
C THR A 245 37.54 -36.06 26.23
N TRP A 246 36.52 -36.93 26.25
CA TRP A 246 36.26 -38.02 25.30
C TRP A 246 37.50 -38.81 24.85
N LEU A 247 38.50 -38.92 25.73
CA LEU A 247 39.80 -39.49 25.46
C LEU A 247 39.93 -40.84 26.17
N GLY A 248 39.85 -41.91 25.39
CA GLY A 248 39.96 -43.30 25.87
C GLY A 248 38.76 -43.76 26.67
N ALA A 249 38.40 -45.03 26.55
CA ALA A 249 37.51 -45.66 27.51
C ALA A 249 38.33 -45.98 28.77
N ILE A 250 37.77 -45.68 29.95
CA ILE A 250 38.29 -46.14 31.23
C ILE A 250 37.87 -47.61 31.36
N PHE A 251 38.85 -48.49 31.45
CA PHE A 251 38.66 -49.92 31.73
C PHE A 251 39.26 -50.18 33.11
N ASP A 252 38.54 -50.88 33.97
CA ASP A 252 39.05 -51.40 35.24
C ASP A 252 39.82 -52.71 35.06
#